data_AF-A0A432I0P5-F1
#
_entry.id   AF-A0A432I0P5-F1
#
_cell.length_a   1.000
_cell.length_b   1.000
_cell.length_c   1.000
_cell.angle_alpha   90.00
_cell.angle_beta   90.00
_cell.angle_gamma   90.00
#
_symmetry.space_group_name_H-M   'P 1'
#
loop_
_entity.id
_entity.type
_entity.pdbx_description
1 polymer ?
#
loop_
_entity_poly.entity_id
_entity_poly.type
_entity_poly.pdbx_seq_one_letter_code
_entity_poly.pdbx_strand_id
1 'polypeptide(L)'
;MGRDQPGVAARAEALGFASVAHRDHLPEDAKRSAISEVPQNPKYMDNSRSYDERLQARNSVADACALIEEIQRAMPTCGKKLETVDRL
;
A
#
# COMPACT_ATOMS: atom_id res chain seq x y z
N MET A 1 -4.27 1.22 -18.81
CA MET A 1 -3.22 1.90 -18.02
C MET A 1 -2.66 0.88 -17.03
N GLY A 2 -1.41 0.45 -17.22
CA GLY A 2 -0.80 -0.59 -16.38
C GLY A 2 -0.45 -0.06 -14.99
N ARG A 3 -0.57 -0.90 -13.96
CA ARG A 3 0.00 -0.61 -12.64
C ARG A 3 1.47 -0.24 -12.79
N ASP A 4 1.96 0.69 -11.95
CA ASP A 4 3.37 1.07 -11.82
C ASP A 4 4.22 -0.12 -11.32
N GLN A 5 4.35 -1.15 -12.16
CA GLN A 5 5.08 -2.37 -11.85
C GLN A 5 6.57 -2.09 -11.62
N PRO A 6 7.25 -1.23 -12.42
CA PRO A 6 8.64 -0.88 -12.15
C PRO A 6 8.82 -0.19 -10.80
N GLY A 7 7.98 0.79 -10.46
CA GLY A 7 8.07 1.47 -9.17
C GLY A 7 7.68 0.58 -7.99
N VAL A 8 6.70 -0.32 -8.15
CA VAL A 8 6.36 -1.32 -7.13
C VAL A 8 7.51 -2.29 -6.91
N ALA A 9 8.14 -2.77 -7.98
CA ALA A 9 9.29 -3.67 -7.92
C ALA A 9 10.48 -2.99 -7.22
N ALA A 10 10.85 -1.77 -7.62
CA ALA A 10 11.93 -1.01 -7.01
C ALA A 10 11.68 -0.74 -5.51
N ARG A 11 10.44 -0.44 -5.13
CA ARG A 11 10.07 -0.29 -3.71
C ARG A 11 10.18 -1.61 -2.94
N ALA A 12 9.74 -2.72 -3.52
CA ALA A 12 9.85 -4.03 -2.88
C ALA A 12 11.32 -4.44 -2.64
N GLU A 13 12.20 -4.14 -3.59
CA GLU A 13 13.65 -4.35 -3.42
C GLU A 13 14.25 -3.44 -2.35
N ALA A 14 13.95 -2.14 -2.40
CA ALA A 14 14.45 -1.17 -1.43
C ALA A 14 14.01 -1.49 0.01
N LEU A 15 12.78 -2.00 0.17
CA LEU A 15 12.24 -2.45 1.45
C LEU A 15 12.73 -3.86 1.84
N GLY A 16 13.45 -4.54 0.94
CA GLY A 16 14.03 -5.85 1.19
C GLY A 16 13.01 -6.98 1.27
N PHE A 17 11.96 -6.93 0.45
CA PHE A 17 10.99 -8.03 0.29
C PHE A 17 11.25 -8.91 -0.93
N ALA A 18 12.05 -8.42 -1.87
CA ALA A 18 12.29 -9.09 -3.15
C ALA A 18 13.67 -8.72 -3.70
N SER A 19 14.11 -9.51 -4.68
CA SER A 19 15.15 -9.16 -5.64
C SER A 19 14.47 -8.81 -6.95
N VAL A 20 14.90 -7.74 -7.61
CA VAL A 20 14.32 -7.31 -8.87
C VAL A 20 15.23 -7.71 -10.01
N ALA A 21 14.62 -8.32 -11.03
CA ALA A 21 15.34 -8.74 -12.20
C ALA A 21 14.71 -8.16 -13.46
N HIS A 22 15.55 -7.73 -14.40
CA HIS A 22 15.09 -7.09 -15.62
C HIS A 22 14.46 -8.12 -16.55
N ARG A 23 13.26 -7.84 -17.05
CA ARG A 23 12.46 -8.78 -17.87
C ARG A 23 13.24 -9.30 -19.09
N ASP A 24 13.98 -8.41 -19.74
CA ASP A 24 14.75 -8.72 -20.95
C ASP A 24 16.06 -9.47 -20.67
N HIS A 25 16.46 -9.59 -19.40
CA HIS A 25 17.75 -10.14 -18.98
C HIS A 25 17.57 -11.21 -17.90
N LEU A 26 16.54 -12.05 -18.02
CA LEU A 26 16.29 -13.13 -17.07
C LEU A 26 16.56 -14.50 -17.68
N PRO A 27 17.83 -14.97 -17.68
CA PRO A 27 18.16 -16.32 -18.11
C PRO A 27 17.44 -17.36 -17.24
N GLU A 28 17.14 -18.53 -17.81
CA GLU A 28 16.39 -19.59 -17.12
C GLU A 28 17.04 -20.03 -15.81
N ASP A 29 18.37 -20.02 -15.73
CA ASP A 29 19.09 -20.36 -14.51
C ASP A 29 18.88 -19.29 -13.42
N ALA A 30 18.88 -18.00 -13.79
CA ALA A 30 18.57 -16.92 -12.86
C ALA A 30 17.12 -17.00 -12.37
N LYS A 31 16.16 -17.41 -13.22
CA LYS A 31 14.78 -17.68 -12.79
C LYS A 31 14.72 -18.79 -11.76
N ARG A 32 15.38 -19.92 -12.03
CA ARG A 32 15.44 -21.06 -11.10
C ARG A 32 16.06 -20.65 -9.77
N SER A 33 17.20 -19.96 -9.80
CA SER A 33 17.86 -19.46 -8.60
C SER A 33 16.95 -18.54 -7.79
N ALA A 34 16.27 -17.58 -8.42
CA ALA A 34 15.35 -16.69 -7.73
C ALA A 34 14.16 -17.43 -7.09
N ILE A 35 13.56 -18.39 -7.82
CA ILE A 35 12.45 -19.21 -7.30
C ILE A 35 12.89 -20.03 -6.07
N SER A 36 14.12 -20.54 -6.08
CA SER A 36 14.67 -21.30 -4.95
C SER A 36 15.11 -20.40 -3.78
N GLU A 37 15.60 -19.20 -4.04
CA GLU A 37 16.13 -18.28 -3.02
C GLU A 37 15.01 -17.62 -2.22
N VAL A 38 13.97 -17.11 -2.87
CA VAL A 38 12.89 -16.34 -2.23
C VAL A 38 12.31 -16.99 -0.98
N PRO A 39 11.91 -18.29 -0.97
CA PRO A 39 11.36 -18.92 0.23
C PRO A 39 12.40 -19.20 1.32
N GLN A 40 13.70 -19.17 0.99
CA GLN A 40 14.80 -19.46 1.91
C GLN A 40 15.49 -18.20 2.42
N ASN A 41 15.12 -17.01 1.93
CA ASN A 41 15.76 -15.76 2.32
C ASN A 41 15.15 -15.23 3.63
N PRO A 42 15.85 -15.34 4.78
CA PRO A 42 15.30 -14.94 6.08
C PRO A 42 15.01 -13.44 6.14
N LYS A 43 15.77 -12.61 5.42
CA LYS A 43 15.55 -11.16 5.34
C LYS A 43 14.15 -10.83 4.85
N TYR A 44 13.65 -11.55 3.85
CA TYR A 44 12.33 -11.30 3.28
C TYR A 44 11.23 -11.63 4.29
N MET A 45 11.40 -12.73 5.02
CA MET A 45 10.48 -13.14 6.07
C MET A 45 10.47 -12.18 7.25
N ASP A 46 11.65 -11.78 7.74
CA ASP A 46 11.79 -10.87 8.88
C ASP A 46 11.21 -9.50 8.57
N ASN A 47 11.50 -8.96 7.38
CA ASN A 47 10.92 -7.72 6.92
C ASN A 47 9.39 -7.85 6.78
N SER A 48 8.88 -8.95 6.22
CA SER A 48 7.44 -9.18 6.08
C SER A 48 6.73 -9.13 7.41
N ARG A 49 7.28 -9.82 8.42
CA ARG A 49 6.76 -9.79 9.78
C ARG A 49 6.80 -8.39 10.38
N SER A 50 7.94 -7.71 10.32
CA SER A 50 8.11 -6.38 10.93
C SER A 50 7.17 -5.34 10.33
N TYR A 51 6.97 -5.35 9.00
CA TYR A 51 6.04 -4.43 8.35
C TYR A 51 4.58 -4.78 8.60
N ASP A 52 4.23 -6.08 8.68
CA ASP A 52 2.89 -6.51 9.05
C ASP A 52 2.53 -6.08 10.48
N GLU A 53 3.43 -6.30 11.45
CA GLU A 53 3.27 -5.82 12.84
C GLU A 53 3.05 -4.30 12.89
N ARG A 54 3.83 -3.53 12.12
CA ARG A 54 3.69 -2.07 12.04
C ARG A 54 2.38 -1.64 11.39
N LEU A 55 1.89 -2.38 10.39
CA LEU A 55 0.61 -2.11 9.73
C LEU A 55 -0.56 -2.40 10.67
N GLN A 56 -0.51 -3.52 11.38
CA GLN A 56 -1.52 -3.91 12.37
C GLN A 56 -1.57 -2.95 13.55
N ALA A 57 -0.43 -2.39 13.96
CA ALA A 57 -0.37 -1.37 15.01
C ALA A 57 -1.00 -0.03 14.61
N ARG A 58 -1.28 0.21 13.31
CA ARG A 58 -1.91 1.45 12.84
C ARG A 58 -3.42 1.32 12.79
N ASN A 59 -4.12 2.32 13.33
CA ASN A 59 -5.55 2.46 13.13
C ASN A 59 -5.85 3.31 11.89
N SER A 60 -5.55 2.76 10.71
CA SER A 60 -5.66 3.46 9.43
C SER A 60 -7.08 3.98 9.15
N VAL A 61 -8.11 3.32 9.71
CA VAL A 61 -9.51 3.77 9.60
C VAL A 61 -9.73 5.03 10.43
N ALA A 62 -9.28 5.04 11.69
CA ALA A 62 -9.40 6.23 12.54
C ALA A 62 -8.62 7.41 11.95
N ASP A 63 -7.40 7.18 11.46
CA ASP A 63 -6.58 8.20 10.80
C ASP A 63 -7.29 8.79 9.57
N ALA A 64 -7.91 7.92 8.75
CA ALA A 64 -8.68 8.34 7.59
C ALA A 64 -9.93 9.14 7.98
N CYS A 65 -10.68 8.69 8.99
CA CYS A 65 -11.85 9.41 9.50
C CYS A 65 -11.48 10.80 10.02
N ALA A 66 -10.41 10.91 10.81
CA ALA A 66 -9.91 12.18 11.33
C ALA A 66 -9.57 13.16 10.21
N LEU A 67 -8.88 12.69 9.16
CA LEU A 67 -8.54 13.51 8.00
C LEU A 67 -9.78 13.96 7.22
N ILE A 68 -10.78 13.09 7.04
CA ILE A 68 -12.03 13.44 6.35
C ILE A 68 -12.78 14.54 7.13
N GLU A 69 -12.87 14.41 8.46
CA GLU A 69 -13.51 15.41 9.30
C GLU A 69 -12.78 16.75 9.25
N GLU A 70 -11.44 16.75 9.24
CA GLU A 70 -10.63 17.95 9.08
C GLU A 70 -10.94 18.66 7.76
N ILE A 71 -10.95 17.91 6.65
CA ILE A 71 -11.29 18.44 5.32
C ILE A 71 -12.70 19.03 5.31
N GLN A 72 -13.68 18.34 5.90
CA GLN A 72 -15.07 18.81 5.97
C GLN A 72 -15.23 20.11 6.76
N ARG A 73 -14.46 20.28 7.85
CA ARG A 73 -14.46 21.53 8.64
C ARG A 73 -13.77 22.68 7.90
N ALA A 74 -12.76 22.37 7.09
CA ALA A 74 -12.03 23.35 6.29
C ALA A 74 -12.80 23.80 5.04
N MET A 75 -13.79 23.03 4.59
CA MET A 75 -14.69 23.44 3.51
C MET A 75 -15.73 24.43 4.03
N PRO A 76 -15.84 25.65 3.47
CA PRO A 76 -16.95 26.54 3.79
C PRO A 76 -18.25 25.85 3.36
N THR A 77 -19.17 25.67 4.30
CA THR A 77 -20.50 25.13 4.01
C THR A 77 -21.20 26.06 3.03
N CYS A 78 -21.24 25.68 1.75
CA CYS A 78 -22.20 26.26 0.81
C CYS A 78 -23.58 25.79 1.29
N GLY A 79 -24.19 26.60 2.16
CA GLY A 79 -25.43 26.28 2.84
C GLY A 79 -26.51 25.85 1.87
N LYS A 80 -26.97 24.61 2.03
CA LYS A 80 -28.35 24.26 1.74
C LYS A 80 -28.94 23.71 3.03
N LYS A 81 -29.72 24.56 3.72
CA LYS A 81 -30.67 24.07 4.74
C LYS A 81 -31.56 23.06 4.02
N LEU A 82 -31.56 21.81 4.49
CA LEU A 82 -32.67 20.92 4.20
C LEU A 82 -33.89 21.54 4.88
N GLU A 83 -34.76 22.15 4.08
CA GLU A 83 -36.06 22.58 4.58
C GLU A 83 -36.87 21.33 4.92
N THR A 84 -37.27 21.26 6.19
CA THR A 84 -38.20 20.28 6.73
C THR A 84 -39.50 20.40 5.94
N VAL A 85 -39.86 19.36 5.20
CA VAL A 85 -41.17 19.27 4.55
C VAL A 85 -42.17 18.86 5.63
N ASP A 86 -42.82 19.83 6.26
CA ASP A 86 -44.04 19.59 7.03
C ASP A 86 -45.11 19.08 6.07
N ARG A 87 -45.51 17.81 6.24
CA ARG A 87 -46.69 17.25 5.58
C ARG A 87 -47.90 17.58 6.45
N LEU A 88 -48.81 18.36 5.86
CA LEU A 88 -50.20 18.56 6.26
C LEU A 88 -50.94 17.23 6.51
#